data_AF-A0A956J0N8-F1
#
_entry.id   AF-A0A956J0N8-F1
#
_cell.length_a   1.000
_cell.length_b   1.000
_cell.length_c   1.000
_cell.angle_alpha   90.00
_cell.angle_beta   90.00
_cell.angle_gamma   90.00
#
_symmetry.space_group_name_H-M   'P 1'
#
loop_
_entity.id
_entity.type
_entity.pdbx_description
1 polymer ?
#
loop_
_entity_poly.entity_id
_entity_poly.type
_entity_poly.pdbx_seq_one_letter_code
_entity_poly.pdbx_strand_id
1 'polypeptide(L)'
;MLRSSAACATLGLALLAAACAPGTRAAAECPASPTGSSVPSAASTAAVVASPDPLAEADLGVEITPVFEPPSFLVRLHVGSRVDSQSFSIQHVKEKDLLKLERVFADGHREPVAPVVVGSGLRVTLPAKQPLELEYRVRAADFSADAIELNAVNPNRVRVGGERLLLLPDEHPDQSLEVSIRIHSDNLGVPQGAASSLGVGELRSLELSSRSLRQISLVAGPLGSARFAGPEGQDETAWVGYTSFDPRLVSAQNAVFRSAIREYFGDLRSTPLTLLIVSDGRPVGDYDVARRSWSVLIHVATGQPWDGTLSLAV
;
A
#
# COMPACT_ATOMS: atom_id res chain seq x y z
N MET A 1 7.46 -12.50 20.05
CA MET A 1 6.52 -13.34 20.84
C MET A 1 6.50 -12.84 22.28
N LEU A 2 5.58 -11.93 22.59
CA LEU A 2 5.28 -11.56 23.98
C LEU A 2 3.81 -11.93 24.22
N ARG A 3 3.59 -12.99 25.00
CA ARG A 3 2.29 -13.27 25.63
C ARG A 3 2.25 -12.46 26.92
N SER A 4 1.35 -11.48 27.01
CA SER A 4 1.14 -10.72 28.23
C SER A 4 -0.17 -11.18 28.89
N SER A 5 -0.05 -11.80 30.06
CA SER A 5 -1.13 -12.00 31.01
C SER A 5 -0.95 -10.98 32.14
N ALA A 6 -1.86 -10.03 32.28
CA ALA A 6 -2.00 -9.18 33.46
C ALA A 6 -3.48 -8.78 33.56
N ALA A 7 -4.20 -9.34 34.53
CA ALA A 7 -4.31 -8.87 35.91
C ALA A 7 -5.32 -7.72 36.03
N CYS A 8 -6.46 -8.10 36.62
CA CYS A 8 -7.63 -7.30 36.93
C CYS A 8 -7.27 -6.15 37.88
N ALA A 9 -7.53 -4.90 37.47
CA ALA A 9 -7.50 -3.74 38.34
C ALA A 9 -8.78 -2.92 38.10
N THR A 10 -9.74 -3.10 39.00
CA THR A 10 -10.97 -2.33 39.13
C THR A 10 -10.63 -0.93 39.64
N LEU A 11 -10.84 0.09 38.80
CA LEU A 11 -10.83 1.49 39.21
C LEU A 11 -12.17 2.10 38.84
N GLY A 12 -13.00 2.31 39.87
CA GLY A 12 -14.27 3.00 39.76
C GLY A 12 -14.05 4.49 39.53
N LEU A 13 -14.68 5.03 38.48
CA LEU A 13 -14.86 6.47 38.31
C LEU A 13 -16.36 6.76 38.28
N ALA A 14 -16.80 7.52 39.28
CA ALA A 14 -18.17 7.99 39.42
C ALA A 14 -18.35 9.35 38.72
N LEU A 15 -19.48 9.46 38.02
CA LEU A 15 -20.33 10.62 37.76
C LEU A 15 -19.71 12.00 37.43
N LEU A 16 -20.04 12.48 36.23
CA LEU A 16 -20.50 13.86 35.99
C LEU A 16 -21.47 13.85 34.80
N ALA A 17 -22.77 13.68 35.09
CA ALA A 17 -23.85 13.86 34.13
C ALA A 17 -24.31 15.32 34.20
N ALA A 18 -23.83 16.14 33.26
CA ALA A 18 -24.39 17.48 33.03
C ALA A 18 -25.47 17.38 31.95
N ALA A 19 -26.70 17.67 32.37
CA ALA A 19 -27.88 17.73 31.52
C ALA A 19 -27.78 18.84 30.47
N CYS A 20 -28.01 18.51 29.20
CA CYS A 20 -28.38 19.47 28.17
C CYS A 20 -29.72 19.04 27.58
N ALA A 21 -30.72 19.91 27.77
CA ALA A 21 -32.08 19.75 27.28
C ALA A 21 -32.13 19.80 25.74
N PRO A 22 -33.00 19.02 25.08
CA PRO A 22 -33.24 19.17 23.65
C PRO A 22 -34.12 20.40 23.39
N GLY A 23 -33.53 21.46 22.85
CA GLY A 23 -34.24 22.55 22.20
C GLY A 23 -34.85 22.06 20.89
N THR A 24 -36.17 22.19 20.77
CA THR A 24 -36.96 21.96 19.56
C THR A 24 -36.47 22.84 18.41
N ARG A 25 -35.83 22.24 17.40
CA ARG A 25 -35.60 22.89 16.10
C ARG A 25 -36.73 22.55 15.14
N ALA A 26 -37.39 23.60 14.66
CA ALA A 26 -38.39 23.57 13.62
C ALA A 26 -37.86 22.92 12.34
N ALA A 27 -38.72 22.15 11.68
CA ALA A 27 -38.47 21.62 10.34
C ALA A 27 -38.34 22.79 9.35
N ALA A 28 -37.16 22.92 8.74
CA ALA A 28 -36.98 23.80 7.60
C ALA A 28 -37.47 23.07 6.35
N GLU A 29 -38.51 23.60 5.73
CA GLU A 29 -39.01 23.18 4.42
C GLU A 29 -37.94 23.45 3.35
N CYS A 30 -37.61 22.44 2.55
CA CYS A 30 -36.74 22.59 1.39
C CYS A 30 -37.47 23.39 0.28
N PRO A 31 -36.88 24.46 -0.28
CA PRO A 31 -37.42 25.08 -1.48
C PRO A 31 -37.13 24.20 -2.71
N ALA A 32 -38.12 24.13 -3.60
CA ALA A 32 -38.12 23.31 -4.82
C ALA A 32 -36.99 23.68 -5.79
N SER A 33 -36.45 22.65 -6.47
CA SER A 33 -35.47 22.78 -7.55
C SER A 33 -36.07 23.47 -8.78
N PRO A 34 -35.41 24.49 -9.37
CA PRO A 34 -35.77 24.96 -10.70
C PRO A 34 -35.22 24.02 -11.77
N THR A 35 -36.12 23.62 -12.67
CA THR A 35 -35.88 22.89 -13.91
C THR A 35 -35.13 23.74 -14.95
N GLY A 36 -34.12 23.13 -15.58
CA GLY A 36 -33.81 23.31 -17.00
C GLY A 36 -32.98 24.54 -17.41
N SER A 37 -31.72 24.30 -17.78
CA SER A 37 -31.13 24.95 -18.96
C SER A 37 -29.98 24.11 -19.52
N SER A 38 -30.22 23.41 -20.63
CA SER A 38 -29.20 22.67 -21.37
C SER A 38 -28.39 23.62 -22.24
N VAL A 39 -27.10 23.74 -21.96
CA VAL A 39 -26.11 24.42 -22.82
C VAL A 39 -25.46 23.35 -23.72
N PRO A 40 -25.35 23.57 -25.04
CA PRO A 40 -24.69 22.62 -25.93
C PRO A 40 -23.17 22.61 -25.68
N SER A 41 -22.64 21.43 -25.38
CA SER A 41 -21.20 21.18 -25.24
C SER A 41 -20.56 21.14 -26.62
N ALA A 42 -19.77 22.16 -26.95
CA ALA A 42 -18.90 22.15 -28.12
C ALA A 42 -17.74 21.18 -27.85
N ALA A 43 -17.68 20.09 -28.62
CA ALA A 43 -16.58 19.15 -28.60
C ALA A 43 -15.29 19.84 -29.07
N SER A 44 -14.43 20.20 -28.12
CA SER A 44 -13.04 20.59 -28.38
C SER A 44 -12.19 19.32 -28.38
N THR A 45 -11.85 18.83 -29.57
CA THR A 45 -10.80 17.83 -29.79
C THR A 45 -9.44 18.46 -29.48
N ALA A 46 -9.10 18.50 -28.19
CA ALA A 46 -7.72 18.72 -27.78
C ALA A 46 -6.92 17.47 -28.11
N ALA A 47 -5.92 17.60 -28.97
CA ALA A 47 -4.94 16.56 -29.21
C ALA A 47 -4.26 16.21 -27.88
N VAL A 48 -4.46 14.97 -27.44
CA VAL A 48 -3.74 14.41 -26.28
C VAL A 48 -2.30 14.25 -26.72
N VAL A 49 -1.45 15.21 -26.35
CA VAL A 49 -0.01 15.01 -26.32
C VAL A 49 0.22 13.86 -25.33
N ALA A 50 0.75 12.74 -25.82
CA ALA A 50 1.04 11.59 -24.98
C ALA A 50 2.01 12.02 -23.89
N SER A 51 1.55 12.05 -22.64
CA SER A 51 2.44 12.24 -21.49
C SER A 51 3.46 11.10 -21.48
N PRO A 52 4.75 11.39 -21.20
CA PRO A 52 5.76 10.35 -21.08
C PRO A 52 5.39 9.33 -19.99
N ASP A 53 5.80 8.07 -20.16
CA ASP A 53 5.49 7.00 -19.20
C ASP A 53 6.28 7.24 -17.91
N PRO A 54 5.62 7.50 -16.76
CA PRO A 54 6.29 7.85 -15.51
C PRO A 54 7.21 6.75 -14.96
N LEU A 55 7.12 5.52 -15.45
CA LEU A 55 8.07 4.45 -15.10
C LEU A 55 9.43 4.61 -15.78
N ALA A 56 9.46 5.16 -17.00
CA ALA A 56 10.68 5.33 -17.77
C ALA A 56 11.49 6.56 -17.31
N GLU A 57 10.81 7.57 -16.75
CA GLU A 57 11.45 8.79 -16.26
C GLU A 57 11.96 8.67 -14.81
N ALA A 58 11.42 7.73 -14.03
CA ALA A 58 11.80 7.53 -12.65
C ALA A 58 13.23 6.98 -12.50
N ASP A 59 13.90 7.36 -11.40
CA ASP A 59 15.16 6.75 -10.98
C ASP A 59 14.99 5.24 -10.75
N LEU A 60 13.82 4.83 -10.27
CA LEU A 60 13.42 3.44 -10.14
C LEU A 60 11.97 3.23 -10.60
N GLY A 61 11.78 2.52 -11.70
CA GLY A 61 10.46 2.11 -12.19
C GLY A 61 10.19 0.64 -11.85
N VAL A 62 9.05 0.34 -11.23
CA VAL A 62 8.68 -1.03 -10.84
C VAL A 62 7.31 -1.37 -11.41
N GLU A 63 7.23 -2.41 -12.23
CA GLU A 63 5.95 -3.02 -12.64
C GLU A 63 5.78 -4.38 -11.97
N ILE A 64 4.62 -4.61 -11.36
CA ILE A 64 4.29 -5.85 -10.67
C ILE A 64 3.07 -6.46 -11.34
N THR A 65 3.25 -7.65 -11.91
CA THR A 65 2.18 -8.42 -12.55
C THR A 65 1.94 -9.73 -11.79
N PRO A 66 0.79 -9.89 -11.11
CA PRO A 66 0.42 -11.14 -10.47
C PRO A 66 0.10 -12.24 -11.50
N VAL A 67 0.52 -13.47 -11.24
CA VAL A 67 0.25 -14.65 -12.08
C VAL A 67 -0.26 -15.81 -11.22
N PHE A 68 -1.34 -16.47 -11.63
CA PHE A 68 -2.02 -17.49 -10.78
C PHE A 68 -1.58 -18.92 -11.05
N GLU A 69 -1.08 -19.21 -12.25
CA GLU A 69 -0.76 -20.59 -12.66
C GLU A 69 0.63 -20.65 -13.33
N PRO A 70 1.68 -21.10 -12.60
CA PRO A 70 1.74 -21.27 -11.15
C PRO A 70 1.73 -19.92 -10.39
N PRO A 71 1.26 -19.88 -9.12
CA PRO A 71 1.22 -18.66 -8.31
C PRO A 71 2.58 -17.97 -8.19
N SER A 72 2.70 -16.77 -8.75
CA SER A 72 3.95 -16.00 -8.81
C SER A 72 3.71 -14.53 -9.13
N PHE A 73 4.77 -13.73 -9.02
CA PHE A 73 4.82 -12.33 -9.42
C PHE A 73 5.88 -12.17 -10.49
N LEU A 74 5.49 -11.65 -11.65
CA LEU A 74 6.42 -11.13 -12.64
C LEU A 74 6.71 -9.67 -12.29
N VAL A 75 7.98 -9.35 -12.10
CA VAL A 75 8.43 -8.00 -11.77
C VAL A 75 9.35 -7.50 -12.88
N ARG A 76 9.07 -6.31 -13.38
CA ARG A 76 9.99 -5.56 -14.24
C ARG A 76 10.51 -4.38 -13.46
N LEU A 77 11.83 -4.25 -13.42
CA LEU A 77 12.53 -3.19 -12.73
C LEU A 77 13.33 -2.39 -13.76
N HIS A 78 12.96 -1.13 -13.93
CA HIS A 78 13.75 -0.12 -14.60
C HIS A 78 14.63 0.60 -13.57
N VAL A 79 15.94 0.61 -13.80
CA VAL A 79 16.91 1.33 -12.97
C VAL A 79 17.51 2.46 -13.80
N GLY A 80 17.18 3.69 -13.43
CA GLY A 80 17.65 4.90 -14.07
C GLY A 80 19.10 5.25 -13.72
N SER A 81 19.62 6.29 -14.37
CA SER A 81 21.04 6.67 -14.28
C SER A 81 21.48 7.32 -12.96
N ARG A 82 20.55 7.71 -12.09
CA ARG A 82 20.88 8.30 -10.77
C ARG A 82 21.13 7.26 -9.68
N VAL A 83 20.83 5.98 -9.95
CA VAL A 83 20.99 4.89 -8.99
C VAL A 83 22.42 4.34 -9.07
N ASP A 84 23.38 5.00 -8.43
CA ASP A 84 24.77 4.53 -8.40
C ASP A 84 24.94 3.36 -7.42
N SER A 85 24.57 2.15 -7.85
CA SER A 85 24.75 0.91 -7.08
C SER A 85 25.09 -0.24 -7.99
N GLN A 86 26.03 -1.09 -7.56
CA GLN A 86 26.34 -2.35 -8.23
C GLN A 86 25.69 -3.53 -7.52
N SER A 87 25.29 -3.36 -6.25
CA SER A 87 24.69 -4.41 -5.45
C SER A 87 23.21 -4.17 -5.22
N PHE A 88 22.40 -5.18 -5.49
CA PHE A 88 20.96 -5.14 -5.25
C PHE A 88 20.54 -6.38 -4.46
N SER A 89 19.56 -6.25 -3.57
CA SER A 89 19.06 -7.38 -2.80
C SER A 89 17.55 -7.41 -2.61
N ILE A 90 17.02 -8.64 -2.50
CA ILE A 90 15.66 -8.95 -2.04
C ILE A 90 15.81 -9.67 -0.69
N GLN A 91 15.03 -9.27 0.31
CA GLN A 91 15.08 -9.86 1.64
C GLN A 91 14.04 -10.98 1.79
N HIS A 92 14.27 -11.92 2.72
CA HIS A 92 13.27 -12.96 3.05
C HIS A 92 12.79 -13.82 1.86
N VAL A 93 13.59 -13.90 0.80
CA VAL A 93 13.37 -14.76 -0.38
C VAL A 93 14.46 -15.82 -0.40
N LYS A 94 14.05 -17.08 -0.51
CA LYS A 94 14.98 -18.20 -0.70
C LYS A 94 15.29 -18.34 -2.18
N GLU A 95 16.46 -18.89 -2.50
CA GLU A 95 16.90 -19.10 -3.88
C GLU A 95 15.85 -19.84 -4.73
N LYS A 96 15.24 -20.89 -4.19
CA LYS A 96 14.18 -21.67 -4.85
C LYS A 96 12.89 -20.89 -5.16
N ASP A 97 12.67 -19.76 -4.48
CA ASP A 97 11.49 -18.92 -4.66
C ASP A 97 11.73 -17.90 -5.78
N LEU A 98 12.98 -17.59 -6.15
CA LEU A 98 13.30 -16.82 -7.35
C LEU A 98 13.37 -17.77 -8.55
N LEU A 99 12.32 -17.78 -9.36
CA LEU A 99 12.16 -18.74 -10.46
C LEU A 99 12.99 -18.38 -11.70
N LYS A 100 13.16 -17.08 -11.94
CA LYS A 100 13.88 -16.53 -13.09
C LYS A 100 14.35 -15.13 -12.76
N LEU A 101 15.54 -14.75 -13.21
CA LEU A 101 16.07 -13.40 -13.17
C LEU A 101 16.92 -13.17 -14.41
N GLU A 102 16.54 -12.18 -15.21
CA GLU A 102 17.20 -11.81 -16.44
C GLU A 102 17.41 -10.30 -16.50
N ARG A 103 18.52 -9.90 -17.10
CA ARG A 103 18.72 -8.57 -17.62
C ARG A 103 18.12 -8.48 -19.02
N VAL A 104 17.39 -7.41 -19.28
CA VAL A 104 16.82 -7.10 -20.59
C VAL A 104 17.61 -5.94 -21.20
N PHE A 105 18.02 -6.09 -22.45
CA PHE A 105 18.72 -5.06 -23.21
C PHE A 105 17.77 -4.36 -24.18
N ALA A 106 18.15 -3.15 -24.63
CA ALA A 106 17.33 -2.33 -25.53
C ALA A 106 17.03 -2.99 -26.88
N ASP A 107 17.86 -3.95 -27.32
CA ASP A 107 17.64 -4.76 -28.53
C ASP A 107 16.74 -5.99 -28.28
N GLY A 108 16.22 -6.15 -27.05
CA GLY A 108 15.42 -7.28 -26.61
C GLY A 108 16.23 -8.51 -26.23
N HIS A 109 17.56 -8.47 -26.30
CA HIS A 109 18.41 -9.55 -25.81
C HIS A 109 18.19 -9.74 -24.30
N ARG A 110 18.31 -10.99 -23.84
CA ARG A 110 18.10 -11.38 -22.44
C ARG A 110 19.30 -12.17 -21.93
N GLU A 111 19.86 -11.73 -20.82
CA GLU A 111 20.99 -12.39 -20.18
C GLU A 111 20.60 -12.84 -18.76
N PRO A 112 20.78 -14.12 -18.41
CA PRO A 112 20.48 -14.60 -17.06
C PRO A 112 21.45 -13.98 -16.05
N VAL A 113 20.93 -13.52 -14.90
CA VAL A 113 21.75 -13.00 -13.81
C VAL A 113 21.70 -13.97 -12.64
N ALA A 114 22.88 -14.40 -12.18
CA ALA A 114 22.99 -15.33 -11.07
C ALA A 114 22.88 -14.59 -9.72
N PRO A 115 21.88 -14.90 -8.88
CA PRO A 115 21.83 -14.41 -7.51
C PRO A 115 22.81 -15.18 -6.61
N VAL A 116 23.24 -14.53 -5.54
CA VAL A 116 24.01 -15.12 -4.44
C VAL A 116 23.17 -15.04 -3.18
N VAL A 117 23.06 -16.14 -2.44
CA VAL A 117 22.35 -16.17 -1.15
C VAL A 117 23.15 -15.41 -0.10
N VAL A 118 22.54 -14.42 0.54
CA VAL A 118 23.15 -13.63 1.62
C VAL A 118 22.17 -13.55 2.79
N GLY A 119 22.51 -14.22 3.90
CA GLY A 119 21.65 -14.28 5.08
C GLY A 119 20.29 -14.93 4.77
N SER A 120 19.20 -14.17 4.96
CA SER A 120 17.83 -14.60 4.68
C SER A 120 17.31 -14.19 3.29
N GLY A 121 18.14 -13.56 2.47
CA GLY A 121 17.75 -12.99 1.19
C GLY A 121 18.68 -13.38 0.04
N LEU A 122 18.45 -12.74 -1.09
CA LEU A 122 19.24 -12.88 -2.32
C LEU A 122 19.88 -11.54 -2.65
N ARG A 123 21.15 -11.58 -3.05
CA ARG A 123 21.89 -10.45 -3.58
C ARG A 123 22.30 -10.73 -5.00
N VAL A 124 22.28 -9.72 -5.84
CA VAL A 124 22.83 -9.77 -7.19
C VAL A 124 23.85 -8.66 -7.33
N THR A 125 24.86 -8.92 -8.16
CA THR A 125 25.84 -7.90 -8.57
C THR A 125 25.59 -7.60 -10.03
N LEU A 126 25.37 -6.32 -10.32
CA LEU A 126 25.06 -5.82 -11.65
C LEU A 126 26.19 -4.89 -12.09
N PRO A 127 26.41 -4.74 -13.41
CA PRO A 127 27.42 -3.82 -13.91
C PRO A 127 27.10 -2.38 -13.51
N ALA A 128 28.15 -1.59 -13.26
CA ALA A 128 28.07 -0.19 -12.80
C ALA A 128 27.35 0.79 -13.75
N LYS A 129 27.06 0.37 -14.99
CA LYS A 129 26.50 1.25 -16.02
C LYS A 129 24.99 1.06 -16.11
N GLN A 130 24.23 2.02 -15.58
CA GLN A 130 22.80 2.23 -15.86
C GLN A 130 22.63 3.13 -17.11
N PRO A 131 21.45 3.18 -17.77
CA PRO A 131 20.19 2.53 -17.42
C PRO A 131 20.20 1.00 -17.59
N LEU A 132 19.36 0.32 -16.81
CA LEU A 132 19.24 -1.14 -16.80
C LEU A 132 17.77 -1.54 -16.67
N GLU A 133 17.38 -2.58 -17.40
CA GLU A 133 16.12 -3.28 -17.18
C GLU A 133 16.38 -4.70 -16.65
N LEU A 134 15.64 -5.08 -15.61
CA LEU A 134 15.62 -6.43 -15.08
C LEU A 134 14.19 -6.97 -15.15
N GLU A 135 14.06 -8.24 -15.53
CA GLU A 135 12.80 -8.98 -15.45
C GLU A 135 13.03 -10.23 -14.61
N TYR A 136 12.20 -10.41 -13.59
CA TYR A 136 12.32 -11.56 -12.71
C TYR A 136 10.97 -12.06 -12.22
N ARG A 137 10.96 -13.33 -11.80
CA ARG A 137 9.76 -14.00 -11.35
C ARG A 137 9.96 -14.58 -9.96
N VAL A 138 9.15 -14.13 -9.01
CA VAL A 138 9.17 -14.60 -7.62
C VAL A 138 7.95 -15.48 -7.38
N ARG A 139 8.16 -16.67 -6.83
CA ARG A 139 7.10 -17.58 -6.41
C ARG A 139 6.27 -16.93 -5.32
N ALA A 140 4.96 -17.02 -5.45
CA ALA A 140 4.07 -16.59 -4.39
C ALA A 140 3.99 -17.67 -3.31
N ALA A 141 3.93 -17.24 -2.05
CA ALA A 141 3.56 -18.08 -0.93
C ALA A 141 2.04 -18.23 -0.84
N ASP A 142 1.61 -19.25 -0.11
CA ASP A 142 0.21 -19.42 0.25
C ASP A 142 -0.26 -18.31 1.18
N PHE A 143 -1.55 -17.96 1.12
CA PHE A 143 -2.13 -17.03 2.08
C PHE A 143 -2.06 -17.61 3.50
N SER A 144 -1.41 -16.88 4.40
CA SER A 144 -1.37 -17.18 5.83
C SER A 144 -1.92 -16.00 6.63
N ALA A 145 -2.71 -16.33 7.65
CA ALA A 145 -3.16 -15.38 8.65
C ALA A 145 -2.00 -14.90 9.54
N ASP A 146 -1.02 -15.76 9.80
CA ASP A 146 0.06 -15.51 10.76
C ASP A 146 1.19 -14.62 10.19
N ALA A 147 1.13 -14.27 8.90
CA ALA A 147 2.15 -13.50 8.22
C ALA A 147 1.56 -12.23 7.63
N ILE A 148 1.91 -11.07 8.20
CA ILE A 148 1.62 -9.74 7.64
C ILE A 148 2.42 -9.55 6.34
N GLU A 149 3.69 -9.97 6.39
CA GLU A 149 4.72 -9.83 5.35
C GLU A 149 4.73 -11.04 4.42
N LEU A 150 3.93 -10.92 3.37
CA LEU A 150 3.55 -12.02 2.51
C LEU A 150 3.53 -11.55 1.07
N ASN A 151 4.10 -12.38 0.19
CA ASN A 151 3.84 -12.32 -1.24
C ASN A 151 2.88 -13.45 -1.60
N ALA A 152 1.58 -13.18 -1.63
CA ALA A 152 0.56 -14.16 -1.97
C ALA A 152 -0.35 -13.64 -3.06
N VAL A 153 -0.73 -14.56 -3.94
CA VAL A 153 -1.59 -14.28 -5.09
C VAL A 153 -2.60 -15.41 -5.25
N ASN A 154 -3.85 -15.03 -5.44
CA ASN A 154 -4.92 -15.90 -5.90
C ASN A 154 -5.83 -15.08 -6.82
N PRO A 155 -6.76 -15.71 -7.56
CA PRO A 155 -7.60 -15.00 -8.54
C PRO A 155 -8.40 -13.81 -7.98
N ASN A 156 -8.64 -13.77 -6.66
CA ASN A 156 -9.45 -12.74 -6.01
C ASN A 156 -8.61 -11.70 -5.27
N ARG A 157 -7.32 -11.94 -5.05
CA ARG A 157 -6.55 -11.14 -4.12
C ARG A 157 -5.06 -11.26 -4.31
N VAL A 158 -4.38 -10.13 -4.11
CA VAL A 158 -2.94 -10.00 -4.00
C VAL A 158 -2.58 -9.36 -2.66
N ARG A 159 -1.50 -9.86 -2.06
CA ARG A 159 -0.76 -9.22 -0.96
C ARG A 159 0.72 -9.30 -1.27
N VAL A 160 1.42 -8.18 -1.13
CA VAL A 160 2.87 -8.09 -1.39
C VAL A 160 3.53 -7.25 -0.32
N GLY A 161 4.65 -7.74 0.21
CA GLY A 161 5.60 -6.95 1.00
C GLY A 161 6.79 -6.53 0.14
N GLY A 162 7.18 -5.26 0.19
CA GLY A 162 8.30 -4.74 -0.59
C GLY A 162 9.60 -5.50 -0.31
N GLU A 163 9.83 -5.86 0.95
CA GLU A 163 11.02 -6.57 1.41
C GLU A 163 11.17 -7.94 0.75
N ARG A 164 10.06 -8.59 0.40
CA ARG A 164 10.02 -9.94 -0.17
C ARG A 164 9.96 -9.98 -1.69
N LEU A 165 9.70 -8.84 -2.34
CA LEU A 165 9.48 -8.80 -3.79
C LEU A 165 10.49 -7.92 -4.51
N LEU A 166 10.85 -6.77 -3.95
CA LEU A 166 11.60 -5.75 -4.66
C LEU A 166 13.11 -6.00 -4.57
N LEU A 167 13.74 -6.03 -5.74
CA LEU A 167 15.19 -6.05 -5.87
C LEU A 167 15.70 -4.62 -5.81
N LEU A 168 16.23 -4.22 -4.65
CA LEU A 168 16.54 -2.82 -4.35
C LEU A 168 18.04 -2.60 -4.14
N PRO A 169 18.57 -1.40 -4.45
CA PRO A 169 19.95 -1.03 -4.18
C PRO A 169 20.33 -1.28 -2.71
N ASP A 170 21.52 -1.83 -2.50
CA ASP A 170 22.12 -2.00 -1.17
C ASP A 170 22.98 -0.79 -0.77
N GLU A 171 23.57 -0.12 -1.75
CA GLU A 171 24.39 1.06 -1.55
C GLU A 171 23.48 2.28 -1.31
N HIS A 172 23.90 3.16 -0.40
CA HIS A 172 23.17 4.38 -0.04
C HIS A 172 21.65 4.18 0.21
N PRO A 173 21.24 3.27 1.12
CA PRO A 173 19.83 2.88 1.27
C PRO A 173 18.90 4.02 1.73
N ASP A 174 19.46 5.14 2.18
CA ASP A 174 18.75 6.35 2.62
C ASP A 174 18.72 7.46 1.56
N GLN A 175 19.34 7.26 0.39
CA GLN A 175 19.27 8.20 -0.73
C GLN A 175 17.83 8.32 -1.22
N SER A 176 17.34 9.55 -1.39
CA SER A 176 16.03 9.81 -2.01
C SER A 176 16.11 9.57 -3.52
N LEU A 177 15.21 8.72 -4.02
CA LEU A 177 15.07 8.37 -5.43
C LEU A 177 13.66 8.72 -5.88
N GLU A 178 13.50 9.18 -7.12
CA GLU A 178 12.18 9.24 -7.75
C GLU A 178 11.74 7.82 -8.12
N VAL A 179 10.66 7.35 -7.52
CA VAL A 179 10.20 5.97 -7.67
C VAL A 179 8.79 5.94 -8.22
N SER A 180 8.59 5.18 -9.28
CA SER A 180 7.29 4.88 -9.85
C SER A 180 6.97 3.40 -9.68
N ILE A 181 5.86 3.06 -9.03
CA ILE A 181 5.40 1.67 -8.84
C ILE A 181 4.03 1.51 -9.50
N ARG A 182 3.93 0.50 -10.36
CA ARG A 182 2.70 0.08 -11.04
C ARG A 182 2.33 -1.35 -10.66
N ILE A 183 1.06 -1.58 -10.33
CA ILE A 183 0.49 -2.92 -10.09
C ILE A 183 -0.57 -3.20 -11.15
N HIS A 184 -0.38 -4.27 -11.91
CA HIS A 184 -1.32 -4.70 -12.93
C HIS A 184 -2.42 -5.56 -12.30
N SER A 185 -3.51 -4.92 -11.87
CA SER A 185 -4.64 -5.60 -11.21
C SER A 185 -5.68 -6.16 -12.19
N ASP A 186 -5.61 -5.72 -13.45
CA ASP A 186 -6.36 -6.19 -14.60
C ASP A 186 -6.26 -7.70 -14.85
N ASN A 187 -5.14 -8.31 -14.48
CA ASN A 187 -4.94 -9.75 -14.61
C ASN A 187 -5.78 -10.58 -13.64
N LEU A 188 -6.35 -9.97 -12.60
CA LEU A 188 -7.11 -10.67 -11.58
C LEU A 188 -8.54 -11.01 -12.06
N GLY A 189 -9.10 -12.11 -11.58
CA GLY A 189 -10.33 -12.73 -12.15
C GLY A 189 -11.64 -11.98 -11.89
N VAL A 190 -11.60 -10.81 -11.26
CA VAL A 190 -12.73 -9.91 -10.98
C VAL A 190 -12.25 -8.48 -11.17
N PRO A 191 -13.08 -7.49 -11.50
CA PRO A 191 -12.62 -6.09 -11.61
C PRO A 191 -12.01 -5.63 -10.29
N GLN A 192 -10.76 -5.16 -10.32
CA GLN A 192 -9.98 -4.88 -9.11
C GLN A 192 -9.49 -3.45 -9.05
N GLY A 193 -9.34 -2.98 -7.82
CA GLY A 193 -8.48 -1.84 -7.53
C GLY A 193 -7.19 -2.34 -6.91
N ALA A 194 -6.16 -1.53 -7.02
CA ALA A 194 -4.91 -1.71 -6.32
C ALA A 194 -4.71 -0.59 -5.31
N ALA A 195 -4.02 -0.87 -4.23
CA ALA A 195 -3.48 0.13 -3.33
C ALA A 195 -2.13 -0.32 -2.80
N SER A 196 -1.35 0.64 -2.37
CA SER A 196 -0.11 0.42 -1.66
C SER A 196 -0.06 1.28 -0.41
N SER A 197 0.97 1.08 0.41
CA SER A 197 1.27 1.96 1.53
C SER A 197 1.50 3.41 1.10
N LEU A 198 1.69 3.64 -0.20
CA LEU A 198 1.94 4.92 -0.82
C LEU A 198 0.67 5.58 -1.37
N GLY A 199 -0.48 4.90 -1.28
CA GLY A 199 -1.78 5.39 -1.72
C GLY A 199 -2.58 4.37 -2.54
N VAL A 200 -3.85 4.69 -2.74
CA VAL A 200 -4.87 3.99 -3.52
C VAL A 200 -4.72 4.28 -5.02
N GLY A 201 -4.64 3.24 -5.83
CA GLY A 201 -4.46 3.32 -7.27
C GLY A 201 -3.40 2.34 -7.74
N GLU A 202 -3.41 2.05 -9.03
CA GLU A 202 -2.47 1.11 -9.65
C GLU A 202 -1.07 1.69 -9.84
N LEU A 203 -0.96 3.00 -10.03
CA LEU A 203 0.30 3.69 -10.28
C LEU A 203 0.52 4.79 -9.24
N ARG A 204 1.72 4.81 -8.67
CA ARG A 204 2.19 5.86 -7.75
C ARG A 204 3.62 6.27 -8.07
N SER A 205 3.87 7.58 -8.07
CA SER A 205 5.19 8.17 -8.33
C SER A 205 5.53 9.15 -7.21
N LEU A 206 6.61 8.89 -6.47
CA LEU A 206 6.96 9.58 -5.22
C LEU A 206 8.47 9.55 -5.00
N GLU A 207 8.98 10.48 -4.20
CA GLU A 207 10.37 10.41 -3.72
C GLU A 207 10.49 9.50 -2.48
N LEU A 208 11.26 8.42 -2.60
CA LEU A 208 11.46 7.44 -1.55
C LEU A 208 12.89 6.90 -1.54
N SER A 209 13.35 6.46 -0.37
CA SER A 209 14.61 5.73 -0.27
C SER A 209 14.42 4.23 -0.46
N SER A 210 15.48 3.51 -0.83
CA SER A 210 15.44 2.04 -0.92
C SER A 210 15.05 1.40 0.40
N ARG A 211 15.44 1.97 1.55
CA ARG A 211 14.98 1.52 2.87
C ARG A 211 13.46 1.66 3.01
N SER A 212 12.89 2.79 2.62
CA SER A 212 11.44 3.00 2.65
C SER A 212 10.71 2.08 1.67
N LEU A 213 11.26 1.84 0.49
CA LEU A 213 10.71 0.90 -0.50
C LEU A 213 10.65 -0.53 0.01
N ARG A 214 11.63 -0.97 0.82
CA ARG A 214 11.56 -2.29 1.46
C ARG A 214 10.35 -2.41 2.39
N GLN A 215 9.90 -1.31 2.99
CA GLN A 215 8.80 -1.30 3.95
C GLN A 215 7.44 -0.99 3.33
N ILE A 216 7.31 -1.03 2.00
CA ILE A 216 5.99 -0.85 1.37
C ILE A 216 5.16 -2.12 1.51
N SER A 217 3.84 -1.94 1.47
CA SER A 217 2.91 -3.06 1.30
C SER A 217 2.00 -2.75 0.14
N LEU A 218 1.63 -3.77 -0.61
CA LEU A 218 0.71 -3.63 -1.73
C LEU A 218 -0.41 -4.66 -1.62
N VAL A 219 -1.61 -4.23 -1.97
CA VAL A 219 -2.82 -5.05 -1.99
C VAL A 219 -3.57 -4.81 -3.29
N ALA A 220 -4.06 -5.86 -3.91
CA ALA A 220 -5.01 -5.77 -5.01
C ALA A 220 -6.14 -6.77 -4.78
N GLY A 221 -7.35 -6.41 -5.21
CA GLY A 221 -8.55 -7.18 -4.92
C GLY A 221 -9.82 -6.46 -5.33
N PRO A 222 -10.98 -7.03 -4.97
CA PRO A 222 -12.21 -6.28 -4.71
C PRO A 222 -11.97 -5.23 -3.61
N LEU A 223 -11.41 -4.10 -4.04
CA LEU A 223 -10.88 -3.07 -3.15
C LEU A 223 -11.95 -2.01 -2.89
N GLY A 224 -12.31 -1.84 -1.63
CA GLY A 224 -13.00 -0.62 -1.20
C GLY A 224 -11.98 0.47 -0.89
N SER A 225 -12.34 1.73 -1.13
CA SER A 225 -11.47 2.86 -0.80
C SER A 225 -12.25 4.09 -0.35
N ALA A 226 -11.56 4.99 0.36
CA ALA A 226 -12.05 6.30 0.75
C ALA A 226 -10.89 7.29 0.80
N ARG A 227 -11.19 8.58 0.64
CA ARG A 227 -10.21 9.67 0.76
C ARG A 227 -10.76 10.75 1.67
N PHE A 228 -9.89 11.30 2.51
CA PHE A 228 -10.22 12.31 3.50
C PHE A 228 -9.27 13.49 3.31
N ALA A 229 -9.83 14.62 2.90
CA ALA A 229 -9.06 15.84 2.76
C ALA A 229 -8.81 16.45 4.14
N GLY A 230 -7.55 16.67 4.45
CA GLY A 230 -7.09 17.38 5.64
C GLY A 230 -6.07 18.44 5.27
N PRO A 231 -5.71 19.30 6.22
CA PRO A 231 -4.64 20.27 6.02
C PRO A 231 -3.25 19.68 5.69
N GLU A 232 -3.03 18.38 5.92
CA GLU A 232 -1.82 17.60 5.61
C GLU A 232 -1.83 17.03 4.18
N GLY A 233 -2.95 17.19 3.47
CA GLY A 233 -3.20 16.61 2.16
C GLY A 233 -4.34 15.60 2.22
N GLN A 234 -4.31 14.59 1.35
CA GLN A 234 -5.37 13.59 1.27
C GLN A 234 -4.93 12.31 1.97
N ASP A 235 -5.43 12.08 3.19
CA ASP A 235 -5.34 10.77 3.80
C ASP A 235 -6.21 9.80 2.99
N GLU A 236 -5.69 8.61 2.76
CA GLU A 236 -6.36 7.62 1.93
C GLU A 236 -6.58 6.33 2.71
N THR A 237 -7.63 5.62 2.36
CA THR A 237 -7.93 4.31 2.92
C THR A 237 -8.21 3.34 1.80
N ALA A 238 -7.70 2.12 1.95
CA ALA A 238 -8.04 0.99 1.10
C ALA A 238 -8.33 -0.24 1.97
N TRP A 239 -9.34 -1.02 1.60
CA TRP A 239 -9.62 -2.27 2.29
C TRP A 239 -9.97 -3.41 1.34
N VAL A 240 -9.54 -4.62 1.72
CA VAL A 240 -9.87 -5.86 1.00
C VAL A 240 -10.50 -6.86 1.97
N GLY A 241 -11.60 -7.45 1.53
CA GLY A 241 -12.39 -8.41 2.30
C GLY A 241 -13.50 -7.76 3.13
N TYR A 242 -14.17 -8.58 3.93
CA TYR A 242 -15.33 -8.17 4.72
C TYR A 242 -14.91 -7.86 6.16
N THR A 243 -15.23 -6.68 6.66
CA THR A 243 -15.05 -6.27 8.06
C THR A 243 -16.41 -6.24 8.76
N SER A 244 -16.44 -6.48 10.07
CA SER A 244 -17.68 -6.34 10.87
C SER A 244 -17.98 -4.89 11.28
N PHE A 245 -17.08 -3.96 10.95
CA PHE A 245 -17.21 -2.51 11.11
C PHE A 245 -17.17 -1.80 9.75
N ASP A 246 -17.61 -0.55 9.71
CA ASP A 246 -17.48 0.30 8.51
C ASP A 246 -16.07 0.90 8.42
N PRO A 247 -15.22 0.46 7.47
CA PRO A 247 -13.85 0.96 7.34
C PRO A 247 -13.82 2.45 7.00
N ARG A 248 -14.87 3.01 6.39
CA ARG A 248 -14.94 4.44 6.07
C ARG A 248 -15.05 5.29 7.33
N LEU A 249 -15.90 4.86 8.27
CA LEU A 249 -16.09 5.57 9.54
C LEU A 249 -14.81 5.54 10.38
N VAL A 250 -14.20 4.36 10.49
CA VAL A 250 -12.93 4.17 11.19
C VAL A 250 -11.83 5.06 10.59
N SER A 251 -11.74 5.09 9.26
CA SER A 251 -10.73 5.88 8.58
C SER A 251 -10.94 7.39 8.74
N ALA A 252 -12.20 7.84 8.71
CA ALA A 252 -12.54 9.23 8.98
C ALA A 252 -12.11 9.64 10.41
N GLN A 253 -12.35 8.78 11.40
CA GLN A 253 -11.92 9.02 12.78
C GLN A 253 -10.39 9.11 12.88
N ASN A 254 -9.66 8.21 12.20
CA ASN A 254 -8.20 8.23 12.16
C ASN A 254 -7.66 9.52 11.51
N ALA A 255 -8.23 9.94 10.37
CA ALA A 255 -7.84 11.19 9.71
C ALA A 255 -8.07 12.40 10.63
N VAL A 256 -9.25 12.52 11.25
CA VAL A 256 -9.57 13.60 12.20
C VAL A 256 -8.62 13.60 13.39
N PHE A 257 -8.33 12.43 13.97
CA PHE A 257 -7.41 12.30 15.09
C PHE A 257 -5.99 12.74 14.72
N ARG A 258 -5.49 12.35 13.53
CA ARG A 258 -4.20 12.77 13.01
C ARG A 258 -4.14 14.28 12.80
N SER A 259 -5.16 14.88 12.17
CA SER A 259 -5.22 16.33 12.00
C SER A 259 -5.23 17.06 13.35
N ALA A 260 -5.95 16.53 14.35
CA ALA A 260 -5.99 17.12 15.70
C ALA A 260 -4.65 17.00 16.45
N ILE A 261 -3.99 15.83 16.40
CA ILE A 261 -2.63 15.65 16.94
C ILE A 261 -1.68 16.66 16.30
N ARG A 262 -1.77 16.80 14.98
CA ARG A 262 -0.92 17.72 14.22
C ARG A 262 -1.10 19.16 14.68
N GLU A 263 -2.35 19.61 14.84
CA GLU A 263 -2.67 20.94 15.37
C GLU A 263 -2.14 21.12 16.80
N TYR A 264 -2.33 20.12 17.66
CA TYR A 264 -1.90 20.18 19.06
C TYR A 264 -0.38 20.25 19.21
N PHE A 265 0.38 19.47 18.44
CA PHE A 265 1.85 19.45 18.49
C PHE A 265 2.53 20.43 17.54
N GLY A 266 1.78 21.11 16.66
CA GLY A 266 2.32 22.04 15.67
C GLY A 266 3.15 21.36 14.57
N ASP A 267 2.88 20.09 14.25
CA ASP A 267 3.64 19.36 13.23
C ASP A 267 3.23 19.77 11.80
N LEU A 268 3.88 20.81 11.28
CA LEU A 268 3.61 21.31 9.93
C LEU A 268 4.15 20.40 8.81
N ARG A 269 4.84 19.29 9.13
CA ARG A 269 5.45 18.38 8.15
C ARG A 269 4.73 17.04 8.02
N SER A 270 3.55 16.89 8.64
CA SER A 270 2.69 15.73 8.48
C SER A 270 2.47 15.40 7.00
N THR A 271 2.94 14.24 6.57
CA THR A 271 2.63 13.70 5.24
C THR A 271 1.28 12.99 5.27
N PRO A 272 0.54 12.99 4.14
CA PRO A 272 -0.62 12.13 3.96
C PRO A 272 -0.29 10.68 4.32
N LEU A 273 -1.24 9.97 4.90
CA LEU A 273 -1.11 8.56 5.26
C LEU A 273 -2.14 7.71 4.53
N THR A 274 -1.72 6.51 4.15
CA THR A 274 -2.62 5.47 3.66
C THR A 274 -2.93 4.46 4.75
N LEU A 275 -4.19 4.29 5.13
CA LEU A 275 -4.62 3.20 6.00
C LEU A 275 -5.05 2.00 5.15
N LEU A 276 -4.33 0.89 5.27
CA LEU A 276 -4.63 -0.35 4.56
C LEU A 276 -5.28 -1.34 5.52
N ILE A 277 -6.48 -1.82 5.19
CA ILE A 277 -7.21 -2.78 6.01
C ILE A 277 -7.40 -4.08 5.24
N VAL A 278 -6.96 -5.16 5.86
CA VAL A 278 -7.06 -6.51 5.33
C VAL A 278 -7.93 -7.33 6.26
N SER A 279 -9.04 -7.81 5.74
CA SER A 279 -9.76 -8.92 6.36
C SER A 279 -9.22 -10.24 5.82
N ASP A 280 -8.90 -11.18 6.71
CA ASP A 280 -8.50 -12.54 6.37
C ASP A 280 -9.12 -13.57 7.33
N GLY A 281 -8.77 -14.84 7.13
CA GLY A 281 -9.36 -15.98 7.86
C GLY A 281 -8.81 -16.17 9.28
N ARG A 282 -8.14 -15.18 9.87
CA ARG A 282 -7.66 -15.27 11.26
C ARG A 282 -8.82 -15.38 12.26
N PRO A 283 -8.60 -15.94 13.47
CA PRO A 283 -9.62 -16.00 14.50
C PRO A 283 -10.07 -14.62 14.99
N VAL A 284 -11.34 -14.48 15.39
CA VAL A 284 -11.81 -13.25 16.04
C VAL A 284 -11.08 -13.05 17.37
N GLY A 285 -10.69 -11.81 17.66
CA GLY A 285 -9.82 -11.43 18.76
C GLY A 285 -8.34 -11.37 18.36
N ASP A 286 -7.98 -11.88 17.18
CA ASP A 286 -6.65 -11.81 16.62
C ASP A 286 -6.58 -10.72 15.55
N TYR A 287 -5.54 -9.89 15.62
CA TYR A 287 -5.28 -8.83 14.67
C TYR A 287 -3.79 -8.47 14.69
N ASP A 288 -3.32 -7.99 13.56
CA ASP A 288 -1.98 -7.44 13.45
C ASP A 288 -2.03 -6.02 12.94
N VAL A 289 -1.18 -5.17 13.49
CA VAL A 289 -0.95 -3.82 12.97
C VAL A 289 0.53 -3.65 12.68
N ALA A 290 0.85 -3.21 11.47
CA ALA A 290 2.22 -2.93 11.06
C ALA A 290 2.33 -1.52 10.50
N ARG A 291 3.30 -0.77 10.99
CA ARG A 291 3.71 0.48 10.36
C ARG A 291 4.45 0.18 9.07
N ARG A 292 4.05 0.84 8.00
CA ARG A 292 4.66 0.78 6.66
C ARG A 292 5.10 2.18 6.24
N SER A 293 5.86 2.27 5.15
CA SER A 293 6.23 3.56 4.58
C SER A 293 4.97 4.34 4.20
N TRP A 294 4.71 5.44 4.92
CA TRP A 294 3.54 6.32 4.78
C TRP A 294 2.19 5.64 4.98
N SER A 295 2.16 4.55 5.76
CA SER A 295 0.94 3.78 5.96
C SER A 295 0.91 3.04 7.29
N VAL A 296 -0.30 2.69 7.71
CA VAL A 296 -0.55 1.63 8.68
C VAL A 296 -1.30 0.52 7.96
N LEU A 297 -0.77 -0.71 8.05
CA LEU A 297 -1.41 -1.92 7.54
C LEU A 297 -2.02 -2.68 8.72
N ILE A 298 -3.32 -2.92 8.62
CA ILE A 298 -4.11 -3.64 9.60
C ILE A 298 -4.55 -4.95 9.00
N HIS A 299 -4.31 -6.05 9.69
CA HIS A 299 -4.95 -7.32 9.42
C HIS A 299 -5.91 -7.69 10.53
N VAL A 300 -7.13 -8.06 10.16
CA VAL A 300 -8.22 -8.37 11.09
C VAL A 300 -8.99 -9.61 10.63
N ALA A 301 -9.58 -10.31 11.58
CA ALA A 301 -10.57 -11.34 11.26
C ALA A 301 -11.80 -10.73 10.57
N THR A 302 -12.47 -11.50 9.71
CA THR A 302 -13.74 -11.07 9.10
C THR A 302 -14.80 -10.64 10.12
N GLY A 303 -14.83 -11.28 11.29
CA GLY A 303 -15.76 -10.93 12.37
C GLY A 303 -15.23 -9.92 13.38
N GLN A 304 -14.00 -9.42 13.26
CA GLN A 304 -13.33 -8.61 14.29
C GLN A 304 -14.02 -7.25 14.48
N PRO A 305 -14.65 -6.98 15.65
CA PRO A 305 -15.24 -5.68 15.91
C PRO A 305 -14.17 -4.59 15.99
N TRP A 306 -14.55 -3.37 15.63
CA TRP A 306 -13.76 -2.19 15.95
C TRP A 306 -13.94 -1.84 17.42
N ASP A 307 -13.01 -2.30 18.26
CA ASP A 307 -13.02 -2.05 19.71
C ASP A 307 -11.89 -1.10 20.12
N GLY A 308 -11.83 -0.77 21.42
CA GLY A 308 -10.82 0.13 21.95
C GLY A 308 -9.38 -0.40 21.82
N THR A 309 -9.18 -1.72 21.84
CA THR A 309 -7.85 -2.32 21.74
C THR A 309 -7.31 -2.20 20.33
N LEU A 310 -8.14 -2.54 19.33
CA LEU A 310 -7.81 -2.36 17.92
C LEU A 310 -7.62 -0.88 17.58
N SER A 311 -8.51 -0.01 18.08
CA SER A 311 -8.42 1.44 17.83
C SER A 311 -7.18 2.09 18.43
N LEU A 312 -6.65 1.58 19.56
CA LEU A 312 -5.42 2.08 20.17
C LEU A 312 -4.15 1.54 19.50
N ALA A 313 -4.26 0.42 18.78
CA ALA A 313 -3.12 -0.19 18.10
C ALA A 313 -2.77 0.48 16.76
N VAL A 314 -3.69 1.29 16.22
CA VAL A 314 -3.61 1.98 14.93
C VAL A 314 -3.15 3.42 15.13
#